data_AF-A0A935RN61-F1
#
_entry.id   AF-A0A935RN61-F1
#
_cell.length_a   1.000
_cell.length_b   1.000
_cell.length_c   1.000
_cell.angle_alpha   90.00
_cell.angle_beta   90.00
_cell.angle_gamma   90.00
#
_symmetry.space_group_name_H-M   'P 1'
#
loop_
_entity.id
_entity.type
_entity.pdbx_description
1 polymer ?
#
loop_
_entity_poly.entity_id
_entity_poly.type
_entity_poly.pdbx_seq_one_letter_code
_entity_poly.pdbx_strand_id
1 'polypeptide(L)'
;MIKIIMAAIGLVFIGMASLWVLGFLSSILWYVFWIGLLGAVGYGGYKLFLKAERKALGSDPHAGLGAADINMSWDEYDRKYLRK
;
A
#
# COMPACT_ATOMS: atom_id res chain seq x y z
N MET A 1 -23.40 43.33 31.86
CA MET A 1 -21.94 43.39 31.64
C MET A 1 -21.27 42.03 31.84
N ILE A 2 -21.14 41.51 33.07
CA ILE A 2 -20.41 40.24 33.33
C ILE A 2 -20.94 39.02 32.55
N LYS A 3 -22.26 38.86 32.42
CA LYS A 3 -22.88 37.75 31.67
C LYS A 3 -22.51 37.76 30.18
N ILE A 4 -22.36 38.95 29.59
CA ILE A 4 -22.01 39.11 28.18
C ILE A 4 -20.55 38.70 27.95
N ILE A 5 -19.67 39.11 28.86
CA ILE A 5 -18.24 38.73 28.83
C ILE A 5 -18.10 37.21 28.97
N MET A 6 -18.85 36.60 29.88
CA MET A 6 -18.83 35.15 30.10
C MET A 6 -19.36 34.38 28.87
N ALA A 7 -20.42 34.87 28.23
CA ALA A 7 -20.95 34.30 27.00
C ALA A 7 -19.95 34.41 25.83
N ALA A 8 -19.27 35.55 25.69
CA ALA A 8 -18.25 35.75 24.66
C ALA A 8 -17.06 34.79 24.83
N ILE A 9 -16.57 34.63 26.06
CA ILE A 9 -15.50 33.67 26.38
C ILE A 9 -15.95 32.25 26.07
N GLY A 10 -17.16 31.86 26.48
CA GLY A 10 -17.71 30.54 26.17
C GLY A 10 -17.78 30.26 24.67
N LEU A 11 -18.18 31.26 23.87
CA LEU A 11 -18.25 31.14 22.42
C LEU A 11 -16.86 30.92 21.80
N VAL A 12 -15.83 31.61 22.31
CA VAL A 12 -14.43 31.40 21.87
C VAL A 12 -13.99 29.97 22.18
N PHE A 13 -14.24 29.46 23.38
CA PHE A 13 -13.87 28.09 23.73
C PHE A 13 -14.56 27.04 22.86
N ILE A 14 -15.84 27.24 22.55
CA ILE A 14 -16.58 26.35 21.66
C ILE A 14 -15.98 26.39 20.25
N GLY A 15 -15.65 27.58 19.75
CA GLY A 15 -14.98 27.75 18.46
C GLY A 15 -13.63 27.03 18.41
N MET A 16 -12.81 27.22 19.44
CA MET A 16 -11.50 26.54 19.56
C MET A 16 -11.65 25.02 19.60
N ALA A 17 -12.58 24.49 20.40
CA ALA A 17 -12.82 23.07 20.49
C ALA A 17 -13.28 22.49 19.14
N SER A 18 -14.15 23.21 18.42
CA SER A 18 -14.63 22.81 17.10
C SER A 18 -13.49 22.77 16.07
N LEU A 19 -12.66 23.81 16.04
CA LEU A 19 -11.47 23.86 15.17
C LEU A 19 -10.47 22.76 15.50
N TRP A 20 -10.30 22.43 16.78
CA TRP A 20 -9.43 21.34 17.21
C TRP A 20 -9.94 19.98 16.71
N VAL A 21 -11.24 19.69 16.87
CA VAL A 21 -11.85 18.44 16.37
C VAL A 21 -11.73 18.34 14.86
N LEU A 22 -12.02 19.43 14.13
CA LEU A 22 -11.90 19.45 12.67
C LEU A 22 -10.45 19.27 12.21
N GLY A 23 -9.49 19.92 12.87
CA GLY A 23 -8.07 19.74 12.60
C GLY A 23 -7.60 18.31 12.83
N PHE A 24 -8.05 17.70 13.93
CA PHE A 24 -7.77 16.30 14.23
C PHE A 24 -8.35 15.36 13.17
N LEU A 25 -9.63 15.49 12.81
CA LEU A 25 -10.25 14.70 11.75
C LEU A 25 -9.53 14.86 10.41
N SER A 26 -9.19 16.11 10.05
CA SER A 26 -8.48 16.42 8.81
C SER A 26 -7.12 15.72 8.76
N SER A 27 -6.37 15.74 9.87
CA SER A 27 -5.08 15.05 9.94
C SER A 27 -5.21 13.53 9.76
N ILE A 28 -6.21 12.90 10.36
CA ILE A 28 -6.46 11.46 10.17
C ILE A 28 -6.76 11.15 8.70
N LEU A 29 -7.70 11.90 8.11
CA LEU A 29 -8.08 11.75 6.70
C LEU A 29 -6.86 11.90 5.77
N TRP A 30 -5.99 12.86 6.08
CA TRP A 30 -4.76 13.09 5.32
C TRP A 30 -3.82 11.89 5.34
N TYR A 31 -3.56 11.31 6.52
CA TYR A 31 -2.70 10.14 6.63
C TYR A 31 -3.32 8.90 5.96
N VAL A 32 -4.63 8.69 6.15
CA VAL A 32 -5.35 7.58 5.49
C VAL A 32 -5.28 7.72 3.97
N PHE A 33 -5.43 8.95 3.45
CA PHE A 33 -5.29 9.22 2.01
C PHE A 33 -3.91 8.83 1.50
N TRP A 34 -2.83 9.24 2.17
CA TRP A 34 -1.47 8.90 1.74
C TRP A 34 -1.16 7.41 1.84
N ILE A 35 -1.61 6.74 2.90
CA ILE A 35 -1.46 5.28 3.03
C ILE A 35 -2.21 4.57 1.90
N GLY A 36 -3.44 4.99 1.62
CA GLY A 36 -4.23 4.46 0.51
C GLY A 36 -3.57 4.71 -0.85
N LEU A 37 -3.04 5.91 -1.07
CA LEU A 37 -2.34 6.28 -2.29
C LEU A 37 -1.06 5.47 -2.48
N LEU A 38 -0.23 5.34 -1.45
CA LEU A 38 0.99 4.52 -1.50
C LEU A 38 0.66 3.05 -1.73
N GLY A 39 -0.38 2.53 -1.09
CA GLY A 39 -0.87 1.17 -1.33
C GLY A 39 -1.34 0.97 -2.77
N ALA A 40 -2.13 1.89 -3.30
CA ALA A 40 -2.64 1.84 -4.66
C ALA A 40 -1.53 1.96 -5.71
N VAL A 41 -0.58 2.89 -5.50
CA VAL A 41 0.58 3.07 -6.38
C VAL A 41 1.51 1.87 -6.29
N GLY A 42 1.80 1.35 -5.09
CA GLY A 42 2.66 0.18 -4.91
C GLY A 42 2.05 -1.08 -5.53
N TYR A 43 0.79 -1.39 -5.23
CA TYR A 43 0.11 -2.56 -5.79
C TYR A 43 -0.14 -2.42 -7.30
N GLY A 44 -0.60 -1.24 -7.75
CA GLY A 44 -0.83 -0.94 -9.15
C GLY A 44 0.48 -0.99 -9.96
N GLY A 45 1.54 -0.38 -9.42
CA GLY A 45 2.89 -0.41 -9.99
C GLY A 45 3.44 -1.83 -10.10
N TYR A 46 3.35 -2.63 -9.04
CA TYR A 46 3.78 -4.03 -9.06
C TYR A 46 3.01 -4.86 -10.12
N LYS A 47 1.69 -4.71 -10.18
CA LYS A 47 0.86 -5.44 -11.16
C LYS A 47 1.15 -5.02 -12.60
N LEU A 48 1.35 -3.73 -12.85
CA LEU A 48 1.73 -3.22 -14.17
C LEU A 48 3.14 -3.67 -14.55
N PHE A 49 4.07 -3.66 -13.60
CA PHE A 49 5.42 -4.14 -13.78
C PHE A 49 5.44 -5.62 -14.16
N LEU A 50 4.76 -6.50 -13.41
CA LEU A 50 4.63 -7.92 -13.77
C LEU A 50 3.98 -8.13 -15.14
N LYS A 51 3.01 -7.31 -15.51
CA LYS A 51 2.36 -7.39 -16.83
C LYS A 51 3.32 -6.95 -17.93
N ALA A 52 4.13 -5.94 -17.70
CA ALA A 52 5.17 -5.49 -18.62
C ALA A 52 6.30 -6.52 -18.72
N GLU A 53 6.73 -7.09 -17.60
CA GLU A 53 7.72 -8.16 -17.50
C GLU A 53 7.25 -9.38 -18.30
N ARG A 54 6.04 -9.90 -18.07
CA ARG A 54 5.49 -11.02 -18.86
C ARG A 54 5.37 -10.71 -20.35
N LYS A 55 5.09 -9.47 -20.72
CA LYS A 55 5.00 -9.05 -22.13
C LYS A 55 6.39 -8.93 -22.78
N ALA A 56 7.40 -8.54 -22.02
CA ALA A 56 8.78 -8.40 -22.48
C ALA A 56 9.54 -9.74 -22.47
N LEU A 57 9.30 -10.56 -21.46
CA LEU A 57 9.94 -11.86 -21.21
C LEU A 57 9.12 -13.04 -21.74
N GLY A 58 7.98 -12.79 -22.40
CA GLY A 58 7.19 -13.80 -23.12
C GLY A 58 7.90 -14.49 -24.30
N SER A 59 9.17 -14.18 -24.53
CA SER A 59 10.06 -14.87 -25.47
C SER A 59 11.02 -15.87 -24.79
N ASP A 60 11.03 -15.99 -23.46
CA ASP A 60 11.94 -16.88 -22.74
C ASP A 60 11.20 -17.69 -21.64
N PRO A 61 11.13 -19.04 -21.75
CA PRO A 61 10.39 -19.91 -20.83
C PRO A 61 10.87 -19.87 -19.37
N HIS A 62 12.02 -19.24 -19.08
CA HIS A 62 12.67 -19.25 -17.77
C HIS A 62 12.65 -17.89 -17.05
N ALA A 63 12.03 -16.88 -17.64
CA ALA A 63 12.22 -15.49 -17.24
C ALA A 63 11.08 -14.93 -16.36
N GLY A 64 10.61 -15.71 -15.39
CA GLY A 64 9.68 -15.22 -14.36
C GLY A 64 10.29 -15.30 -12.97
N LEU A 65 10.23 -14.21 -12.20
CA LEU A 65 10.46 -14.25 -10.74
C LEU A 65 9.38 -15.13 -10.08
N GLY A 66 9.66 -16.44 -10.00
CA GLY A 66 8.74 -17.47 -9.52
C GLY A 66 8.56 -18.67 -10.48
N ALA A 67 9.13 -18.63 -11.69
CA ALA A 67 9.14 -19.76 -12.63
C ALA A 67 10.33 -20.71 -12.43
N ALA A 68 11.04 -20.58 -11.31
CA ALA A 68 12.10 -21.47 -10.89
C ALA A 68 11.64 -22.45 -9.79
N ASP A 69 10.34 -22.73 -9.70
CA ASP A 69 9.91 -24.02 -9.12
C ASP A 69 10.22 -25.09 -10.15
N ILE A 70 11.49 -25.50 -10.15
CA ILE A 70 11.92 -26.80 -10.64
C ILE A 70 11.26 -27.81 -9.71
N ASN A 71 9.97 -28.08 -9.93
CA ASN A 71 9.26 -29.20 -9.32
C ASN A 71 9.67 -30.47 -10.06
N MET A 72 10.98 -30.73 -10.11
CA MET A 72 11.53 -31.96 -10.64
C MET A 72 11.48 -32.96 -9.50
N SER A 73 10.72 -34.04 -9.70
CA SER A 73 10.70 -35.13 -8.73
C SER A 73 12.12 -35.67 -8.52
N TRP A 74 12.43 -36.16 -7.32
CA TRP A 74 13.75 -36.75 -7.03
C TRP A 74 14.14 -37.83 -8.05
N ASP A 75 13.16 -38.57 -8.57
CA ASP A 75 13.35 -39.57 -9.62
C ASP A 75 13.80 -38.97 -10.96
N GLU A 76 13.30 -37.79 -11.35
CA GLU A 76 13.74 -37.09 -12.57
C GLU A 76 15.16 -36.50 -12.42
N TYR A 77 15.52 -36.04 -11.22
CA TYR A 77 16.86 -35.51 -10.95
C TYR A 77 17.91 -36.62 -11.01
N ASP A 78 17.64 -37.76 -10.37
CA ASP A 78 18.53 -38.91 -10.32
C ASP A 78 18.79 -39.50 -11.72
N ARG A 79 17.73 -39.62 -12.54
CA ARG A 79 17.85 -40.10 -13.92
C ARG A 79 18.70 -39.19 -14.80
N LYS A 80 18.60 -37.87 -14.64
CA LYS A 80 19.19 -36.89 -15.55
C LYS A 80 20.64 -36.54 -15.19
N TYR A 81 21.01 -36.61 -13.92
CA TYR A 81 22.29 -36.11 -13.43
C TYR A 81 23.15 -37.14 -12.69
N LEU A 82 22.58 -38.24 -12.19
CA LEU A 82 23.30 -39.20 -11.35
C LEU A 82 23.52 -40.57 -12.03
N ARG A 83 22.80 -40.90 -13.10
CA ARG A 83 23.13 -42.06 -13.94
C ARG A 83 24.23 -41.72 -14.95
N LYS A 84 25.46 -42.10 -14.61
CA LYS A 84 26.54 -42.33 -15.57
C LYS A 84 26.45 -43.75 -16.12
#